data_AF-A0A2E4FX08-F1
#
_entry.id   AF-A0A2E4FX08-F1
#
_cell.length_a   1.000
_cell.length_b   1.000
_cell.length_c   1.000
_cell.angle_alpha   90.00
_cell.angle_beta   90.00
_cell.angle_gamma   90.00
#
_symmetry.space_group_name_H-M   'P 1'
#
loop_
_entity.id
_entity.type
_entity.pdbx_description
1 polymer ?
#
loop_
_entity_poly.entity_id
_entity_poly.type
_entity_poly.pdbx_seq_one_letter_code
_entity_poly.pdbx_strand_id
1 'polypeptide(L)'
;MRPELAQSRWFLKWITGWYTFVYNFTSNGMDDSGTMMLFRCNYLKNNHCSIHWRRPFMCRQYPIHYYFKKPVMLPGCGYRIVKSESEKPKP
;
A
#
# COMPACT_ATOMS: atom_id res chain seq x y z
N MET A 1 -4.96 1.78 4.77
CA MET A 1 -5.76 2.45 5.80
C MET A 1 -7.23 2.26 5.43
N ARG A 2 -8.08 1.67 6.28
CA ARG A 2 -9.51 1.53 5.98
C ARG A 2 -10.20 2.89 6.18
N PRO A 3 -10.85 3.48 5.16
CA PRO A 3 -11.62 4.71 5.31
C PRO A 3 -12.84 4.51 6.23
N GLU A 4 -13.33 3.28 6.40
CA GLU A 4 -14.45 2.96 7.31
C GLU A 4 -14.14 3.17 8.80
N LEU A 5 -12.87 3.28 9.19
CA LEU A 5 -12.46 3.58 10.57
C LEU A 5 -12.37 5.09 10.86
N ALA A 6 -12.64 5.96 9.88
CA ALA A 6 -12.60 7.40 10.05
C ALA A 6 -14.00 8.00 9.84
N GLN A 7 -14.77 8.12 10.91
CA GLN A 7 -16.10 8.74 10.91
C GLN A 7 -16.10 10.23 10.49
N SER A 8 -14.94 10.89 10.44
CA SER A 8 -14.84 12.32 10.16
C SER A 8 -13.88 12.61 9.01
N ARG A 9 -14.40 13.25 7.95
CA ARG A 9 -13.65 13.76 6.78
C ARG A 9 -12.44 14.62 7.18
N TRP A 10 -12.52 15.28 8.33
CA TRP A 10 -11.47 16.14 8.84
C TRP A 10 -10.29 15.35 9.41
N PHE A 11 -10.57 14.26 10.15
CA PHE A 11 -9.55 13.32 10.63
C PHE A 11 -8.81 12.66 9.48
N LEU A 12 -9.52 12.25 8.42
CA LEU A 12 -8.89 11.71 7.21
C LEU A 12 -7.92 12.70 6.59
N LYS A 13 -8.28 13.98 6.49
CA LYS A 13 -7.40 15.03 5.98
C LYS A 13 -6.16 15.22 6.84
N TRP A 14 -6.32 15.23 8.16
CA TRP A 14 -5.23 15.36 9.12
C TRP A 14 -4.24 14.20 9.02
N ILE A 15 -4.75 12.97 9.04
CA ILE A 15 -3.94 11.76 8.94
C ILE A 15 -3.22 11.73 7.59
N THR A 16 -3.92 12.03 6.50
CA THR A 16 -3.34 12.07 5.15
C THR A 16 -2.21 13.10 5.09
N GLY A 17 -2.44 14.29 5.62
CA GLY A 17 -1.41 15.34 5.71
C GLY A 17 -0.20 14.92 6.53
N TRP A 18 -0.42 14.29 7.69
CA TRP A 18 0.65 13.75 8.53
C TRP A 18 1.48 12.69 7.81
N TYR A 19 0.83 11.72 7.14
CA TYR A 19 1.50 10.69 6.37
C TYR A 19 2.29 11.26 5.18
N THR A 20 1.74 12.28 4.52
CA THR A 20 2.39 13.00 3.42
C THR A 20 3.67 13.68 3.92
N PHE A 21 3.60 14.32 5.09
CA PHE A 21 4.72 15.02 5.70
C PHE A 21 5.81 14.06 6.22
N VAL A 22 5.46 13.05 7.01
CA VAL A 22 6.43 12.16 7.68
C VAL A 22 7.10 11.21 6.70
N TYR A 23 6.37 10.71 5.70
CA TYR A 23 6.87 9.66 4.80
C TYR A 23 7.13 10.16 3.36
N ASN A 24 6.89 11.45 3.08
CA ASN A 24 7.03 12.05 1.77
C ASN A 24 6.26 11.25 0.69
N PHE A 25 5.01 10.93 1.00
CA PHE A 25 4.07 10.33 0.05
C PHE A 25 3.15 11.39 -0.52
N THR A 26 2.78 11.26 -1.78
CA THR A 26 1.77 12.09 -2.43
C THR A 26 0.45 11.32 -2.46
N SER A 27 -0.62 11.90 -1.93
CA SER A 27 -1.97 11.31 -2.06
C SER A 27 -2.44 11.45 -3.51
N ASN A 28 -2.76 10.32 -4.15
CA ASN A 28 -3.28 10.26 -5.52
C ASN A 28 -4.82 10.21 -5.54
N GLY A 29 -5.49 10.24 -4.39
CA GLY A 29 -6.95 10.18 -4.28
C GLY A 29 -7.45 8.83 -3.77
N MET A 30 -8.63 8.42 -4.20
CA MET A 30 -9.23 7.13 -3.87
C MET A 30 -9.25 6.22 -5.10
N ASP A 31 -9.30 4.91 -4.87
CA ASP A 31 -9.62 3.94 -5.94
C ASP A 31 -11.08 4.09 -6.39
N ASP A 32 -11.44 3.52 -7.55
CA ASP A 32 -12.78 3.54 -8.14
C ASP A 32 -13.89 3.11 -7.17
N SER A 33 -13.57 2.20 -6.23
CA SER A 33 -14.52 1.72 -5.21
C SER A 33 -14.68 2.69 -4.04
N GLY A 34 -13.92 3.79 -3.98
CA GLY A 34 -13.88 4.75 -2.87
C GLY A 34 -13.39 4.14 -1.54
N THR A 35 -12.94 2.87 -1.57
CA THR A 35 -12.67 2.09 -0.36
C THR A 35 -11.19 2.12 0.02
N MET A 36 -10.31 2.52 -0.89
CA MET A 36 -8.88 2.61 -0.63
C MET A 36 -8.33 3.98 -1.02
N MET A 37 -7.52 4.57 -0.14
CA MET A 37 -6.72 5.74 -0.51
C MET A 37 -5.45 5.30 -1.23
N LEU A 38 -5.21 5.92 -2.38
CA LEU A 38 -4.05 5.69 -3.22
C LEU A 38 -2.95 6.69 -2.85
N PHE A 39 -1.73 6.18 -2.68
CA PHE A 39 -0.55 6.98 -2.38
C PHE A 39 0.57 6.66 -3.36
N ARG A 40 1.30 7.71 -3.76
CA ARG A 40 2.53 7.61 -4.54
C ARG A 40 3.73 7.87 -3.65
N CYS A 41 4.75 7.03 -3.76
CA CYS A 41 6.02 7.22 -3.06
C CYS A 41 6.98 8.09 -3.87
N ASN A 42 7.41 9.22 -3.31
CA ASN A 42 8.37 10.13 -3.96
C ASN A 42 9.82 9.62 -3.93
N TYR A 43 10.09 8.57 -3.17
CA TYR A 43 11.40 7.90 -3.11
C TYR A 43 11.54 6.72 -4.09
N LEU A 44 10.55 6.49 -4.96
CA LEU A 44 10.65 5.45 -5.99
C LEU A 44 11.49 5.98 -7.17
N LYS A 45 12.68 5.41 -7.37
CA LYS A 45 13.59 5.71 -8.50
C LYS A 45 14.01 4.40 -9.16
N ASN A 46 13.89 4.30 -10.48
CA ASN A 46 14.24 3.09 -11.25
C ASN A 46 13.57 1.81 -10.73
N ASN A 47 12.31 1.87 -10.28
CA ASN A 47 11.60 0.76 -9.62
C ASN A 47 12.21 0.29 -8.28
N HIS A 48 13.15 1.06 -7.72
CA HIS A 48 13.75 0.82 -6.41
C HIS A 48 13.46 1.96 -5.43
N CYS A 49 13.48 1.67 -4.13
CA CYS A 49 13.32 2.67 -3.09
C CYS A 49 14.67 3.33 -2.80
N SER A 50 14.80 4.62 -3.07
CA SER A 50 16.05 5.38 -2.93
C SER A 50 16.51 5.52 -1.47
N ILE A 51 15.59 5.39 -0.51
CA ILE A 51 15.87 5.49 0.93
C ILE A 51 15.77 4.12 1.63
N HIS A 52 16.22 3.05 0.98
CA HIS A 52 16.06 1.68 1.48
C HIS A 52 16.45 1.53 2.97
N TRP A 53 17.57 2.12 3.38
CA TRP A 53 18.04 2.13 4.79
C TRP A 53 17.06 2.79 5.77
N ARG A 54 16.44 3.90 5.37
CA ARG A 54 15.47 4.66 6.18
C ARG A 54 14.03 4.35 5.77
N ARG A 55 13.79 3.20 5.17
CA ARG A 55 12.47 2.82 4.67
C ARG A 55 11.46 2.83 5.85
N PRO A 56 10.33 3.54 5.72
CA PRO A 56 9.29 3.58 6.74
C PRO A 56 8.77 2.20 7.12
N PHE A 57 8.28 2.05 8.35
CA PHE A 57 7.73 0.78 8.84
C PHE A 57 6.64 0.22 7.92
N MET A 58 5.71 1.07 7.46
CA MET A 58 4.66 0.69 6.51
C MET A 58 5.25 0.07 5.22
N CYS A 59 6.33 0.61 4.68
CA CYS A 59 6.99 0.09 3.48
C CYS A 59 7.80 -1.18 3.73
N ARG A 60 8.28 -1.41 4.96
CA ARG A 60 8.97 -2.65 5.33
C ARG A 60 8.02 -3.83 5.42
N GLN A 61 6.78 -3.56 5.83
CA GLN A 61 5.73 -4.57 5.96
C GLN A 61 4.84 -4.69 4.73
N TYR A 62 5.12 -3.94 3.66
CA TYR A 62 4.31 -3.99 2.45
C TYR A 62 4.67 -5.20 1.59
N PRO A 63 3.69 -5.97 1.06
CA PRO A 63 2.24 -5.81 1.25
C PRO A 63 1.77 -6.36 2.62
N ILE A 64 1.03 -5.55 3.37
CA ILE A 64 0.53 -5.94 4.70
C ILE A 64 -0.54 -7.02 4.53
N HIS A 65 -0.25 -8.24 4.99
CA HIS A 65 -1.09 -9.43 4.81
C HIS A 65 -2.55 -9.22 5.24
N TYR A 66 -2.78 -8.41 6.27
CA TYR A 66 -4.12 -8.11 6.80
C TYR A 66 -5.03 -7.34 5.82
N TYR A 67 -4.46 -6.57 4.89
CA TYR A 67 -5.24 -5.82 3.88
C TYR A 67 -5.54 -6.65 2.63
N PHE A 68 -4.72 -7.67 2.36
CA PHE A 68 -4.81 -8.50 1.15
C PHE A 68 -5.17 -9.93 1.55
N LYS A 69 -6.46 -10.23 1.79
CA LYS A 69 -6.95 -11.61 2.00
C LYS A 69 -6.52 -12.55 0.86
N LYS A 70 -6.46 -12.00 -0.36
CA LYS A 70 -5.74 -12.55 -1.50
C LYS A 70 -4.91 -11.40 -2.09
N PRO A 71 -3.65 -11.62 -2.50
CA PRO A 71 -2.94 -10.64 -3.29
C PRO A 71 -3.72 -10.43 -4.59
N VAL A 72 -4.40 -9.29 -4.71
CA VAL A 72 -5.06 -8.88 -5.96
C VAL A 72 -4.08 -7.98 -6.68
N MET A 73 -3.64 -8.39 -7.86
CA MET A 73 -2.80 -7.54 -8.71
C MET A 73 -3.68 -6.47 -9.34
N LEU A 74 -3.26 -5.21 -9.23
CA LEU A 74 -3.94 -4.11 -9.90
C LEU A 74 -3.75 -4.23 -11.43
N PRO A 75 -4.74 -3.84 -12.25
CA PRO A 75 -4.60 -3.82 -13.70
C PRO A 75 -3.41 -2.94 -14.11
N GLY A 76 -2.54 -3.45 -14.97
CA GLY A 76 -1.32 -2.75 -15.42
C GLY A 76 -0.12 -2.85 -14.47
N CYS A 77 -0.19 -3.66 -13.40
CA CYS A 77 0.91 -3.81 -12.43
C CYS A 77 2.20 -4.40 -13.05
N GLY A 78 2.12 -5.15 -14.16
CA GLY A 78 3.29 -5.73 -14.83
C GLY A 78 3.93 -6.93 -14.11
N TYR A 79 3.43 -7.28 -12.92
CA TYR A 79 3.86 -8.45 -12.14
C TYR A 79 2.82 -9.58 -12.24
N ARG A 80 3.28 -10.84 -12.18
CA ARG A 80 2.44 -12.05 -12.18
C ARG A 80 2.61 -12.83 -10.88
N ILE A 81 1.52 -13.34 -10.32
CA ILE A 81 1.57 -14.27 -9.18
C ILE A 81 1.98 -15.64 -9.70
N VAL A 82 3.15 -16.12 -9.28
CA VAL A 82 3.59 -17.51 -9.51
C VAL A 82 3.32 -18.32 -8.25
N LYS A 83 2.61 -19.45 -8.38
CA LYS A 83 2.47 -20.43 -7.28
C LYS A 83 3.85 -21.01 -6.98
N SER A 84 4.31 -20.92 -5.73
CA SER A 84 5.45 -21.71 -5.26
C SER A 84 5.00 -23.13 -4.97
N GLU A 85 5.74 -24.11 -5.48
CA GLU A 85 5.45 -25.55 -5.43
C GLU A 85 5.70 -26.19 -4.05
N SER A 86 5.28 -25.51 -2.98
CA SER A 86 5.47 -25.91 -1.59
C SER A 86 4.16 -25.96 -0.83
N GLU A 87 3.12 -26.52 -1.45
CA GLU A 87 1.92 -26.96 -0.73
C GLU A 87 1.51 -28.31 -1.33
N LYS A 88 2.22 -29.38 -0.91
CA LYS A 88 1.72 -30.74 -1.13
C LYS A 88 0.39 -30.85 -0.40
N PRO A 89 -0.70 -31.31 -1.05
CA PRO A 89 -1.93 -31.63 -0.34
C PRO A 89 -1.59 -32.72 0.68
N LYS A 90 -1.85 -32.42 1.97
CA LYS A 90 -1.77 -33.42 3.03
C LYS A 90 -2.99 -34.36 2.85
N PRO A 91 -2.77 -35.68 2.78
CA PRO A 91 -3.85 -36.66 2.62
C PRO A 91 -4.81 -36.65 3.81
#